data_AF-A0A2M7L564-F1
#
_entry.id   AF-A0A2M7L564-F1
#
_cell.length_a   1.000
_cell.length_b   1.000
_cell.length_c   1.000
_cell.angle_alpha   90.00
_cell.angle_beta   90.00
_cell.angle_gamma   90.00
#
_symmetry.space_group_name_H-M   'P 1'
#
loop_
_entity.id
_entity.type
_entity.pdbx_description
1 polymer ?
#
loop_
_entity_poly.entity_id
_entity_poly.type
_entity_poly.pdbx_seq_one_letter_code
_entity_poly.pdbx_strand_id
1 'polypeptide(L)'
;MNKQIRTAYQASAFALVCCIPLSAQATPAFSRQINADCRTCHFQSMQSLNKFGREFKLNSFHETAEMKHKRLQQLQASEQRKEP
;
A
#
# COMPACT_ATOMS: atom_id res chain seq x y z
N MET A 1 34.97 -12.88 -41.37
CA MET A 1 33.49 -12.94 -41.18
C MET A 1 33.08 -13.03 -39.69
N ASN A 2 33.99 -12.74 -38.75
CA ASN A 2 33.90 -13.24 -37.37
C ASN A 2 33.60 -12.09 -36.37
N LYS A 3 33.90 -10.83 -36.76
CA LYS A 3 33.59 -9.62 -35.98
C LYS A 3 32.10 -9.28 -36.03
N GLN A 4 31.46 -9.41 -37.19
CA GLN A 4 30.03 -9.17 -37.39
C GLN A 4 29.15 -10.10 -36.52
N ILE A 5 29.57 -11.36 -36.38
CA ILE A 5 28.90 -12.33 -35.52
C ILE A 5 29.06 -11.95 -34.04
N ARG A 6 30.26 -11.53 -33.61
CA ARG A 6 30.53 -11.12 -32.22
C ARG A 6 29.74 -9.88 -31.82
N THR A 7 29.60 -8.90 -32.71
CA THR A 7 28.81 -7.68 -32.45
C THR A 7 27.32 -7.99 -32.33
N ALA A 8 26.81 -8.91 -33.17
CA ALA A 8 25.41 -9.35 -33.08
C ALA A 8 25.11 -10.06 -31.75
N TYR A 9 26.02 -10.92 -31.28
CA TYR A 9 25.90 -11.59 -29.98
C TYR A 9 25.97 -10.61 -28.80
N GLN A 10 26.84 -9.60 -28.87
CA GLN A 10 26.93 -8.58 -27.82
C GLN A 10 25.68 -7.71 -27.75
N ALA A 11 25.14 -7.32 -28.91
CA ALA A 11 23.90 -6.56 -28.98
C ALA A 11 22.69 -7.36 -28.47
N SER A 12 22.59 -8.65 -28.82
CA SER A 12 21.50 -9.51 -28.35
C SER A 12 21.56 -9.77 -26.85
N ALA A 13 22.76 -10.01 -26.30
CA ALA A 13 22.96 -10.19 -24.87
C ALA A 13 22.57 -8.93 -24.08
N PHE A 14 22.94 -7.74 -24.57
CA PHE A 14 22.58 -6.47 -23.92
C PHE A 14 21.06 -6.23 -23.92
N ALA A 15 20.41 -6.47 -25.06
CA ALA A 15 18.95 -6.34 -25.16
C ALA A 15 18.21 -7.24 -24.16
N LEU A 16 18.71 -8.46 -23.93
CA LEU A 16 18.11 -9.41 -22.99
C LEU A 16 18.19 -8.92 -21.53
N VAL A 17 19.29 -8.28 -21.15
CA VAL A 17 19.49 -7.74 -19.78
C VAL A 17 18.53 -6.58 -19.50
N CYS A 18 18.23 -5.73 -20.50
CA CYS A 18 17.30 -4.61 -20.34
C CYS A 18 15.83 -5.04 -20.14
N CYS A 19 15.49 -6.29 -20.43
CA CYS A 19 14.14 -6.82 -20.24
C CYS A 19 13.91 -7.45 -18.86
N ILE A 20 14.90 -7.45 -17.97
CA ILE A 20 14.74 -7.98 -16.61
C ILE A 20 13.82 -7.03 -15.83
N PRO A 21 12.63 -7.47 -15.39
CA PRO A 21 11.76 -6.62 -14.59
C PRO A 21 12.44 -6.34 -13.25
N LEU A 22 12.66 -5.07 -12.93
CA LEU A 22 13.04 -4.70 -11.57
C LEU A 22 11.86 -4.99 -10.66
N SER A 23 12.08 -5.81 -9.64
CA SER A 23 11.10 -6.06 -8.59
C SER A 23 10.72 -4.75 -7.91
N ALA A 24 9.59 -4.16 -8.32
CA ALA A 24 9.00 -3.02 -7.65
C ALA A 24 8.39 -3.50 -6.33
N GLN A 25 9.03 -3.16 -5.21
CA GLN A 25 8.43 -3.40 -3.90
C GLN A 25 7.19 -2.50 -3.80
N ALA A 26 6.00 -3.09 -3.78
CA ALA A 26 4.77 -2.34 -3.57
C ALA A 26 4.93 -1.52 -2.28
N THR A 27 4.73 -0.21 -2.37
CA THR A 27 4.67 0.63 -1.18
C THR A 27 3.64 0.02 -0.24
N PRO A 28 3.96 -0.17 1.05
CA PRO A 28 3.02 -0.76 1.98
C PRO A 28 1.75 0.09 1.94
N ALA A 29 0.65 -0.50 1.48
CA ALA A 29 -0.63 0.17 1.48
C ALA A 29 -0.90 0.63 2.92
N PHE A 30 -1.11 1.93 3.13
CA PHE A 30 -1.05 2.55 4.46
C PHE A 30 -2.00 1.90 5.50
N SER A 31 -3.08 1.24 5.07
CA SER A 31 -3.96 0.44 5.93
C SER A 31 -3.25 -0.73 6.63
N ARG A 32 -2.23 -1.33 5.99
CA ARG A 32 -1.44 -2.43 6.56
C ARG A 32 -0.50 -1.98 7.67
N GLN A 33 -0.08 -0.71 7.68
CA GLN A 33 0.82 -0.20 8.73
C GLN A 33 0.18 -0.22 10.12
N ILE A 34 -1.14 -0.04 10.19
CA ILE A 34 -1.89 0.04 11.45
C ILE A 34 -2.83 -1.16 11.67
N ASN A 35 -2.79 -2.14 10.76
CA ASN A 35 -3.63 -3.32 10.74
C ASN A 35 -5.13 -2.99 10.93
N ALA A 36 -5.65 -2.09 10.09
CA ALA A 36 -7.03 -1.63 10.16
C ALA A 36 -7.82 -1.98 8.89
N ASP A 37 -9.12 -2.25 9.06
CA ASP A 37 -10.03 -2.50 7.94
C ASP A 37 -10.15 -1.26 7.03
N CYS A 38 -10.40 -1.48 5.74
CA CYS A 38 -10.61 -0.44 4.74
C CYS A 38 -11.67 0.61 5.14
N ARG A 39 -12.75 0.17 5.81
CA ARG A 39 -13.84 1.03 6.29
C ARG A 39 -13.43 1.94 7.45
N THR A 40 -12.25 1.71 8.04
CA THR A 40 -11.65 2.63 9.02
C THR A 40 -11.32 3.96 8.36
N CYS A 41 -10.83 3.95 7.11
CA CYS A 41 -10.45 5.16 6.38
C CYS A 41 -11.51 5.62 5.37
N HIS A 42 -12.31 4.70 4.83
CA HIS A 42 -13.28 4.97 3.76
C HIS A 42 -14.73 4.81 4.22
N PHE A 43 -15.65 5.44 3.48
CA PHE A 43 -17.06 5.05 3.52
C PHE A 43 -17.27 3.70 2.81
N GLN A 44 -18.45 3.09 2.99
CA GLN A 44 -18.77 1.74 2.49
C GLN A 44 -18.58 1.58 0.98
N SER A 45 -18.81 2.62 0.18
CA SER A 45 -18.60 2.60 -1.27
C SER A 45 -17.13 2.75 -1.69
N MET A 46 -16.20 2.93 -0.75
CA MET A 46 -14.75 3.06 -0.98
C MET A 46 -14.30 4.26 -1.83
N GLN A 47 -15.23 5.14 -2.23
CA GLN A 47 -14.95 6.28 -3.12
C GLN A 47 -14.36 7.49 -2.39
N SER A 48 -14.65 7.67 -1.11
CA SER A 48 -14.24 8.84 -0.35
C SER A 48 -13.76 8.51 1.06
N LEU A 49 -12.84 9.34 1.55
CA LEU A 49 -12.30 9.22 2.90
C LEU A 49 -13.32 9.75 3.91
N ASN A 50 -13.50 8.99 4.99
CA ASN A 50 -14.26 9.43 6.16
C ASN A 50 -13.41 10.39 7.02
N LYS A 51 -13.90 10.78 8.21
CA LYS A 51 -13.16 11.71 9.08
C LYS A 51 -11.79 11.18 9.48
N PHE A 52 -11.70 9.93 9.93
CA PHE A 52 -10.44 9.29 10.30
C PHE A 52 -9.47 9.23 9.10
N GLY A 53 -9.95 8.80 7.92
CA GLY A 53 -9.12 8.72 6.72
C GLY A 53 -8.56 10.07 6.28
N ARG A 54 -9.33 11.16 6.44
CA ARG A 54 -8.84 12.52 6.16
C ARG A 54 -7.79 12.97 7.17
N GLU A 55 -8.03 12.74 8.46
CA GLU A 55 -7.06 13.06 9.52
C GLU A 55 -5.75 12.26 9.35
N PHE A 56 -5.86 10.97 9.02
CA PHE A 56 -4.72 10.12 8.73
C PHE A 56 -3.91 10.60 7.53
N LYS A 57 -4.60 10.98 6.44
CA LYS A 57 -3.94 11.59 5.27
C LYS A 57 -3.26 12.92 5.63
N LEU A 58 -3.91 13.78 6.42
CA LEU A 58 -3.36 15.05 6.88
C LEU A 58 -2.12 14.86 7.76
N ASN A 59 -2.07 13.77 8.52
CA ASN A 59 -0.92 13.39 9.34
C ASN A 59 0.09 12.51 8.58
N SER A 60 0.25 12.74 7.26
CA SER A 60 1.23 12.03 6.42
C SER A 60 1.13 10.50 6.47
N PHE A 61 -0.09 9.98 6.60
CA PHE A 61 -0.37 8.55 6.75
C PHE A 61 0.29 7.92 8.00
N HIS A 62 0.43 8.71 9.06
CA HIS A 62 0.88 8.24 10.36
C HIS A 62 -0.30 8.25 11.34
N GLU A 63 -0.47 7.18 12.12
CA GLU A 63 -1.50 7.13 13.16
C GLU A 63 -0.94 7.79 14.43
N THR A 64 -1.56 8.87 14.90
CA THR A 64 -1.19 9.46 16.21
C THR A 64 -1.72 8.60 17.35
N ALA A 65 -1.19 8.80 18.56
CA ALA A 65 -1.71 8.16 19.76
C ALA A 65 -3.22 8.42 19.94
N GLU A 66 -3.65 9.68 19.78
CA GLU A 66 -5.07 10.05 19.91
C GLU A 66 -5.96 9.32 18.90
N MET A 67 -5.53 9.24 17.64
CA MET A 67 -6.26 8.53 16.59
C MET A 67 -6.37 7.04 16.91
N LYS A 68 -5.29 6.42 17.38
CA LYS A 68 -5.26 5.02 17.80
C LYS A 68 -6.25 4.77 18.94
N HIS A 69 -6.26 5.63 19.96
CA HIS A 69 -7.22 5.52 21.07
C HIS A 69 -8.67 5.57 20.57
N LYS A 70 -9.01 6.53 19.70
CA LYS A 70 -10.36 6.66 19.13
C LYS A 70 -10.75 5.42 18.31
N ARG A 71 -9.85 4.91 17.47
CA ARG A 71 -10.11 3.71 16.66
C ARG A 71 -10.35 2.48 17.54
N LEU A 72 -9.52 2.26 18.55
CA LEU A 72 -9.66 1.12 19.46
C LEU A 72 -10.97 1.19 20.26
N GLN A 73 -11.36 2.37 20.73
CA GLN A 73 -12.66 2.57 21.40
C GLN A 73 -13.83 2.25 20.47
N GLN A 74 -13.76 2.64 19.19
CA GLN A 74 -14.80 2.34 18.20
C GLN A 74 -14.89 0.84 17.91
N LEU A 75 -13.75 0.15 17.83
CA LEU A 75 -13.69 -1.31 17.65
C LEU A 75 -14.35 -2.01 18.84
N GLN A 76 -13.97 -1.66 20.06
CA GLN A 76 -14.58 -2.22 21.28
C GLN A 76 -16.09 -1.98 21.31
N ALA A 77 -16.55 -0.77 21.03
CA ALA A 77 -17.99 -0.46 20.97
C ALA A 77 -18.71 -1.25 19.86
N SER A 78 -18.03 -1.58 18.76
CA SER A 78 -18.60 -2.40 17.68
C SER A 78 -18.64 -3.89 18.02
N GLU A 79 -17.68 -4.37 18.80
CA GLU A 79 -17.65 -5.73 19.34
C GLU A 79 -18.73 -5.92 20.39
N GLN A 80 -18.90 -4.97 21.30
CA GLN A 80 -19.96 -4.99 22.32
C GLN A 80 -21.37 -5.01 21.71
N ARG A 81 -21.58 -4.37 20.54
CA ARG A 81 -22.86 -4.44 19.82
C ARG A 81 -23.13 -5.78 19.14
N LYS A 82 -22.15 -6.69 19.04
CA LYS A 82 -22.34 -8.03 18.50
C LYS A 82 -22.74 -9.05 19.57
N GLU A 83 -22.63 -8.73 20.86
CA GLU A 83 -23.16 -9.58 21.90
C GLU A 83 -24.69 -9.46 21.96
N PRO A 84 -25.44 -10.58 21.93
CA PRO A 84 -26.89 -10.61 21.97
C PRO A 84 -27.48 -10.29 23.35
#